data_AF-A0A8T4KYJ8-F1
#
_entry.id   AF-A0A8T4KYJ8-F1
#
_cell.length_a   1.000
_cell.length_b   1.000
_cell.length_c   1.000
_cell.angle_alpha   90.00
_cell.angle_beta   90.00
_cell.angle_gamma   90.00
#
_symmetry.space_group_name_H-M   'P 1'
#
loop_
_entity.id
_entity.type
_entity.pdbx_description
1 polymer ?
#
loop_
_entity_poly.entity_id
_entity_poly.type
_entity_poly.pdbx_seq_one_letter_code
_entity_poly.pdbx_strand_id
1 'polypeptide(L)'
;MDFEKDHILFDGKYGKWTLIVKQDIDATVEPIEVARVLGRVRLSTHKKTWEYIGSHFDIEKLDEIAANIVGATRNPKKGHWELKARAGENAINEALVKLKSPKLLSDLNLEMAEEKAIAKAYLNRRVLDFLKFPIELMYFDDAGKIVDLVDTFLTKKQKKELGA
;
A
#
# COMPACT_ATOMS: atom_id res chain seq x y z
N MET A 1 6.06 -25.74 -12.72
CA MET A 1 6.64 -24.50 -13.26
C MET A 1 7.97 -24.89 -13.85
N ASP A 2 8.11 -24.64 -15.13
CA ASP A 2 9.36 -24.87 -15.85
C ASP A 2 10.16 -23.58 -15.76
N PHE A 3 11.22 -23.58 -14.94
CA PHE A 3 12.03 -22.39 -14.69
C PHE A 3 12.87 -21.97 -15.92
N GLU A 4 12.93 -22.81 -16.96
CA GLU A 4 13.62 -22.50 -18.20
C GLU A 4 12.78 -21.66 -19.17
N LYS A 5 11.48 -21.50 -18.91
CA LYS A 5 10.59 -20.61 -19.68
C LYS A 5 10.46 -19.24 -19.01
N ASP A 6 10.05 -18.23 -19.77
CA ASP A 6 9.72 -16.92 -19.20
C ASP A 6 8.58 -17.06 -18.19
N HIS A 7 8.76 -16.49 -17.00
CA HIS A 7 7.79 -16.62 -15.91
C HIS A 7 7.93 -15.51 -14.86
N ILE A 8 6.89 -15.38 -14.03
CA ILE A 8 6.89 -14.64 -12.77
C ILE A 8 6.66 -15.62 -11.65
N LEU A 9 7.61 -15.66 -10.71
CA LEU A 9 7.46 -16.35 -9.43
C LEU A 9 7.71 -15.36 -8.30
N PHE A 10 6.72 -15.22 -7.42
CA PHE A 10 6.91 -14.62 -6.10
C PHE A 10 6.47 -15.63 -5.04
N ASP A 11 7.36 -15.95 -4.13
CA ASP A 11 7.08 -16.80 -2.97
C ASP A 11 7.56 -16.09 -1.71
N GLY A 12 6.61 -15.75 -0.84
CA GLY A 12 6.88 -15.13 0.45
C GLY A 12 6.13 -15.89 1.54
N LYS A 13 6.85 -16.36 2.56
CA LYS A 13 6.28 -17.01 3.74
C LYS A 13 6.96 -16.52 4.99
N TYR A 14 6.17 -16.02 5.94
CA TYR A 14 6.65 -15.68 7.28
C TYR A 14 5.52 -15.78 8.29
N GLY A 15 5.70 -16.60 9.32
CA GLY A 15 4.65 -16.89 10.30
C GLY A 15 3.38 -17.39 9.61
N LYS A 16 2.25 -16.71 9.86
CA LYS A 16 0.95 -17.00 9.21
C LYS A 16 0.76 -16.30 7.86
N TRP A 17 1.66 -15.40 7.46
CA TRP A 17 1.58 -14.73 6.16
C TRP A 17 2.18 -15.62 5.07
N THR A 18 1.46 -15.75 3.97
CA THR A 18 1.88 -16.48 2.78
C THR A 18 1.38 -15.75 1.54
N LEU A 19 2.28 -15.52 0.59
CA LEU A 19 1.99 -14.97 -0.72
C LEU A 19 2.71 -15.81 -1.77
N ILE A 20 1.94 -16.51 -2.59
CA ILE A 20 2.48 -17.30 -3.70
C ILE A 20 1.83 -16.81 -4.98
N VAL A 21 2.64 -16.28 -5.90
CA VAL A 21 2.22 -15.81 -7.21
C VAL A 21 3.06 -16.53 -8.25
N LYS A 22 2.39 -17.23 -9.17
CA LYS A 22 3.01 -18.02 -10.23
C LYS A 22 2.29 -17.72 -11.54
N GLN A 23 3.03 -17.28 -12.55
CA GLN A 23 2.52 -17.08 -13.90
C GLN A 23 3.61 -17.47 -14.89
N ASP A 24 3.31 -18.39 -15.79
CA ASP A 24 4.14 -18.65 -16.96
C ASP A 24 3.83 -17.57 -18.01
N ILE A 25 4.85 -17.08 -18.71
CA ILE A 25 4.72 -16.05 -19.74
C ILE A 25 5.01 -16.71 -21.09
N ASP A 26 4.03 -16.65 -21.99
CA ASP A 26 4.17 -17.09 -23.38
C ASP A 26 3.65 -16.01 -24.33
N ALA A 27 3.64 -16.30 -25.63
CA ALA A 27 3.22 -15.36 -26.66
C ALA A 27 1.75 -14.92 -26.58
N THR A 28 0.92 -15.61 -25.78
CA THR A 28 -0.50 -15.29 -25.59
C THR A 28 -0.74 -14.37 -24.39
N VAL A 29 0.25 -14.21 -23.51
CA VAL A 29 0.14 -13.36 -22.32
C VAL A 29 0.36 -11.91 -22.71
N GLU A 30 -0.66 -11.07 -22.51
CA GLU A 30 -0.55 -9.65 -22.80
C GLU A 30 0.34 -8.94 -21.75
N PRO A 31 1.13 -7.93 -22.14
CA PRO A 31 1.96 -7.16 -21.19
C PRO A 31 1.16 -6.54 -20.02
N ILE A 32 -0.11 -6.21 -20.25
CA ILE A 32 -0.99 -5.69 -19.19
C ILE A 32 -1.28 -6.74 -18.12
N GLU A 33 -1.33 -8.03 -18.47
CA GLU A 33 -1.52 -9.12 -17.51
C GLU A 33 -0.30 -9.29 -16.62
N VAL A 34 0.90 -9.21 -17.21
CA VAL A 34 2.16 -9.17 -16.46
C VAL A 34 2.19 -7.98 -15.50
N ALA A 35 1.86 -6.77 -15.97
CA ALA A 35 1.78 -5.59 -15.12
C ALA A 35 0.76 -5.75 -13.98
N ARG A 36 -0.38 -6.40 -14.25
CA ARG A 36 -1.38 -6.69 -13.22
C ARG A 36 -0.81 -7.59 -12.13
N VAL A 37 -0.09 -8.64 -12.49
CA VAL A 37 0.53 -9.56 -11.53
C VAL A 37 1.62 -8.87 -10.72
N LEU A 38 2.46 -8.05 -11.34
CA LEU A 38 3.48 -7.28 -10.62
C LEU A 38 2.87 -6.27 -9.64
N GLY A 39 1.81 -5.56 -10.03
CA GLY A 39 1.13 -4.64 -9.12
C GLY A 39 0.44 -5.34 -7.95
N ARG A 40 -0.06 -6.59 -8.12
CA ARG A 40 -0.56 -7.42 -7.01
C ARG A 40 0.52 -7.78 -6.01
N VAL A 41 1.69 -8.18 -6.50
CA VAL A 41 2.87 -8.45 -5.66
C VAL A 41 3.28 -7.19 -4.91
N ARG A 42 3.33 -6.03 -5.60
CA ARG A 42 3.64 -4.74 -4.97
C ARG A 42 2.68 -4.42 -3.83
N LEU A 43 1.37 -4.49 -4.04
CA LEU A 43 0.38 -4.17 -3.02
C LEU A 43 0.49 -5.08 -1.79
N SER A 44 0.63 -6.38 -2.02
CA SER A 44 0.71 -7.37 -0.95
C SER A 44 1.99 -7.22 -0.13
N THR A 45 3.13 -7.06 -0.81
CA THR A 45 4.42 -6.83 -0.14
C THR A 45 4.43 -5.48 0.58
N HIS A 46 3.90 -4.43 -0.03
CA HIS A 46 3.84 -3.10 0.56
C HIS A 46 3.06 -3.06 1.87
N LYS A 47 1.86 -3.65 1.92
CA LYS A 47 1.08 -3.77 3.16
C LYS A 47 1.89 -4.50 4.22
N LYS A 48 2.52 -5.61 3.84
CA LYS A 48 3.29 -6.43 4.76
C LYS A 48 4.55 -5.73 5.28
N THR A 49 5.22 -4.96 4.44
CA THR A 49 6.38 -4.14 4.81
C THR A 49 6.03 -3.22 5.97
N TRP A 50 4.87 -2.55 5.95
CA TRP A 50 4.45 -1.69 7.06
C TRP A 50 4.04 -2.45 8.31
N GLU A 51 3.48 -3.66 8.19
CA GLU A 51 3.22 -4.50 9.37
C GLU A 51 4.54 -4.86 10.08
N TYR A 52 5.60 -5.15 9.34
CA TYR A 52 6.92 -5.41 9.93
C TYR A 52 7.56 -4.15 10.50
N ILE A 53 7.51 -3.05 9.75
CA ILE A 53 8.04 -1.75 10.20
C ILE A 53 7.27 -1.26 11.43
N GLY A 54 5.97 -1.52 11.53
CA GLY A 54 5.17 -1.14 12.70
C GLY A 54 5.56 -1.82 14.00
N SER A 55 6.40 -2.85 13.97
CA SER A 55 7.04 -3.37 15.18
C SER A 55 8.19 -2.49 15.69
N HIS A 56 8.67 -1.53 14.90
CA HIS A 56 9.76 -0.60 15.22
C HIS A 56 9.32 0.87 15.19
N PHE A 57 8.16 1.16 14.60
CA PHE A 57 7.59 2.50 14.51
C PHE A 57 6.22 2.55 15.15
N ASP A 58 5.94 3.67 15.81
CA ASP A 58 4.59 4.02 16.21
C ASP A 58 3.78 4.44 14.97
N ILE A 59 3.16 3.46 14.31
CA ILE A 59 2.35 3.68 13.11
C ILE A 59 1.12 4.54 13.41
N GLU A 60 0.52 4.41 14.59
CA GLU A 60 -0.63 5.23 14.97
C GLU A 60 -0.25 6.71 15.04
N LYS A 61 0.93 7.02 15.60
CA LYS A 61 1.47 8.38 15.61
C LYS A 61 1.77 8.89 14.20
N LEU A 62 2.33 8.06 13.32
CA LEU A 62 2.55 8.44 11.93
C LEU A 62 1.22 8.70 11.18
N ASP A 63 0.20 7.89 11.43
CA ASP A 63 -1.15 8.09 10.90
C ASP A 63 -1.77 9.39 11.42
N GLU A 64 -1.59 9.72 12.70
CA GLU A 64 -2.02 11.00 13.28
C GLU A 64 -1.31 12.19 12.63
N ILE A 65 0.01 12.13 12.47
CA ILE A 65 0.78 13.19 11.79
C ILE A 65 0.26 13.38 10.36
N ALA A 66 0.08 12.28 9.61
CA ALA A 66 -0.46 12.34 8.26
C ALA A 66 -1.87 12.94 8.22
N ALA A 67 -2.73 12.58 9.17
CA ALA A 67 -4.07 13.13 9.28
C ALA A 67 -4.06 14.63 9.58
N ASN A 68 -3.21 15.07 10.51
CA ASN A 68 -3.06 16.49 10.88
C ASN A 68 -2.54 17.34 9.71
N ILE A 69 -1.70 16.78 8.83
CA ILE A 69 -1.21 17.48 7.64
C ILE A 69 -2.36 17.88 6.71
N VAL A 70 -3.32 16.97 6.50
CA VAL A 70 -4.44 17.14 5.56
C VAL A 70 -5.74 17.61 6.23
N GLY A 71 -5.77 17.73 7.56
CA GLY A 71 -6.98 18.07 8.31
C GLY A 71 -8.01 16.93 8.37
N ALA A 72 -7.56 15.68 8.32
CA ALA A 72 -8.43 14.51 8.51
C ALA A 72 -8.84 14.36 9.98
N THR A 73 -10.00 13.75 10.21
CA THR A 73 -10.53 13.52 11.56
C THR A 73 -10.67 12.03 11.83
N ARG A 74 -10.41 11.60 13.06
CA ARG A 74 -10.59 10.19 13.45
C ARG A 74 -12.07 9.84 13.46
N ASN A 75 -12.45 8.78 12.74
CA ASN A 75 -13.79 8.23 12.78
C ASN A 75 -13.92 7.26 13.97
N PRO A 76 -14.66 7.60 15.03
CA PRO A 76 -14.76 6.77 16.23
C PRO A 76 -15.46 5.43 15.99
N LYS A 77 -16.30 5.32 14.94
CA LYS A 77 -17.00 4.07 14.61
C LYS A 77 -16.12 3.10 13.83
N LYS A 78 -15.25 3.63 12.96
CA LYS A 78 -14.40 2.81 12.08
C LYS A 78 -12.97 2.65 12.59
N GLY A 79 -12.58 3.39 13.62
CA GLY A 79 -11.25 3.31 14.22
C GLY A 79 -10.12 3.94 13.41
N HIS A 80 -10.39 4.53 12.23
CA HIS A 80 -9.38 5.14 11.36
C HIS A 80 -9.64 6.62 11.06
N TRP A 81 -8.59 7.31 10.65
CA TRP A 81 -8.64 8.69 10.17
C TRP A 81 -9.30 8.78 8.80
N GLU A 82 -10.13 9.81 8.58
CA GLU A 82 -10.80 10.06 7.31
C GLU A 82 -10.82 11.55 6.96
N LEU A 83 -10.62 11.85 5.68
CA LEU A 83 -10.84 13.18 5.13
C LEU A 83 -12.28 13.28 4.64
N LYS A 84 -13.09 14.18 5.23
CA LYS A 84 -14.54 14.25 4.99
C LYS A 84 -14.92 14.82 3.63
N ALA A 85 -14.06 15.63 3.04
CA ALA A 85 -14.30 16.28 1.76
C ALA A 85 -13.03 16.24 0.90
N ARG A 86 -13.20 16.34 -0.41
CA ARG A 86 -12.06 16.47 -1.32
C ARG A 86 -11.27 17.73 -0.97
N ALA A 87 -9.96 17.59 -0.79
CA ALA A 87 -9.09 18.73 -0.57
C ALA A 87 -9.09 19.65 -1.81
N GLY A 88 -9.27 20.95 -1.60
CA GLY A 88 -9.05 21.97 -2.62
C GLY A 88 -7.55 22.15 -2.91
N GLU A 89 -7.23 22.86 -3.99
CA GLU A 89 -5.85 23.06 -4.45
C GLU A 89 -4.94 23.67 -3.39
N ASN A 90 -5.42 24.70 -2.67
CA ASN A 90 -4.65 25.33 -1.58
C ASN A 90 -4.30 24.34 -0.47
N ALA A 91 -5.26 23.51 -0.04
CA ALA A 91 -5.04 22.51 0.99
C ALA A 91 -4.07 21.41 0.53
N ILE A 92 -4.12 21.02 -0.74
CA ILE A 92 -3.14 20.10 -1.34
C ILE A 92 -1.74 20.72 -1.31
N ASN A 93 -1.59 21.97 -1.75
CA ASN A 93 -0.31 22.67 -1.75
C ASN A 93 0.28 22.80 -0.33
N GLU A 94 -0.54 23.20 0.65
CA GLU A 94 -0.13 23.26 2.05
C GLU A 94 0.34 21.91 2.59
N ALA A 95 -0.37 20.82 2.27
CA ALA A 95 0.02 19.47 2.66
C ALA A 95 1.38 19.06 2.07
N LEU A 96 1.62 19.35 0.78
CA LEU A 96 2.89 19.06 0.12
C LEU A 96 4.05 19.89 0.69
N VAL A 97 3.81 21.14 1.07
CA VAL A 97 4.81 21.99 1.76
C VAL A 97 5.16 21.40 3.12
N LYS A 98 4.16 20.99 3.91
CA LYS A 98 4.39 20.33 5.22
C LYS A 98 5.21 19.05 5.08
N LEU A 99 4.94 18.21 4.07
CA LEU A 99 5.71 16.99 3.79
C LEU A 99 7.19 17.25 3.44
N LYS A 100 7.51 18.43 2.89
CA LYS A 100 8.89 18.83 2.60
C LYS A 100 9.59 19.52 3.77
N SER A 101 8.86 19.87 4.83
CA SER A 101 9.42 20.59 5.97
C SER A 101 10.49 19.77 6.71
N PRO A 102 11.63 20.37 7.09
CA PRO A 102 12.61 19.72 7.98
C PRO A 102 12.02 19.31 9.34
N LYS A 103 10.95 19.98 9.78
CA LYS A 103 10.26 19.72 11.05
C LYS A 103 9.24 18.58 10.97
N LEU A 104 9.01 17.98 9.80
CA LEU A 104 7.99 16.93 9.65
C LEU A 104 8.15 15.79 10.66
N LEU A 105 9.39 15.42 10.95
CA LEU A 105 9.73 14.30 11.82
C LEU A 105 10.27 14.75 13.19
N SER A 106 10.24 16.06 13.52
CA SER A 106 10.85 16.55 14.76
C SER A 106 10.21 15.96 16.01
N ASP A 107 8.94 15.56 15.90
CA ASP A 107 8.14 15.04 17.00
C ASP A 107 8.30 13.51 17.12
N LEU A 108 9.10 12.89 16.25
CA LEU A 108 9.44 11.48 16.29
C LEU A 108 10.85 11.32 16.87
N ASN A 109 10.98 10.44 17.86
CA ASN A 109 12.27 10.10 18.45
C ASN A 109 13.04 9.11 17.54
N LEU A 110 13.44 9.57 16.36
CA LEU A 110 14.17 8.79 15.36
C LEU A 110 15.63 9.24 15.33
N GLU A 111 16.54 8.30 15.56
CA GLU A 111 17.97 8.60 15.63
C GLU A 111 18.64 8.31 14.30
N MET A 112 18.28 7.18 13.67
CA MET A 112 18.95 6.69 12.48
C MET A 112 18.44 7.36 11.19
N ALA A 113 19.34 7.53 10.21
CA ALA A 113 18.99 8.09 8.91
C ALA A 113 17.98 7.21 8.16
N GLU A 114 18.14 5.89 8.26
CA GLU A 114 17.22 4.91 7.69
C GLU A 114 15.81 5.07 8.27
N GLU A 115 15.70 5.25 9.58
CA GLU A 115 14.39 5.39 10.22
C GLU A 115 13.64 6.63 9.75
N LYS A 116 14.36 7.74 9.64
CA LYS A 116 13.84 9.01 9.12
C LYS A 116 13.38 8.86 7.67
N ALA A 117 14.13 8.13 6.85
CA ALA A 117 13.77 7.87 5.46
C ALA A 117 12.49 7.02 5.37
N ILE A 118 12.38 5.97 6.18
CA ILE A 118 11.20 5.09 6.25
C ILE A 118 9.96 5.87 6.71
N ALA A 119 10.06 6.62 7.81
CA ALA A 119 8.95 7.42 8.33
C ALA A 119 8.48 8.46 7.30
N LYS A 120 9.42 9.12 6.61
CA LYS A 120 9.08 10.07 5.54
C LYS A 120 8.39 9.40 4.36
N ALA A 121 8.83 8.21 3.95
CA ALA A 121 8.19 7.44 2.89
C ALA A 121 6.75 7.04 3.28
N TYR A 122 6.54 6.63 4.54
CA TYR A 122 5.22 6.34 5.08
C TYR A 122 4.30 7.57 5.02
N LEU A 123 4.74 8.69 5.60
CA LEU A 123 3.96 9.92 5.68
C LEU A 123 3.60 10.46 4.30
N ASN A 124 4.56 10.51 3.37
CA ASN A 124 4.31 10.91 1.99
C ASN A 124 3.19 10.07 1.39
N ARG A 125 3.29 8.75 1.53
CA ARG A 125 2.33 7.84 0.95
C ARG A 125 0.94 8.00 1.59
N ARG A 126 0.89 8.09 2.91
CA ARG A 126 -0.36 8.20 3.66
C ARG A 126 -1.09 9.51 3.39
N VAL A 127 -0.37 10.63 3.31
CA VAL A 127 -0.93 11.93 2.94
C VAL A 127 -1.47 11.91 1.51
N LEU A 128 -0.72 11.34 0.55
CA LEU A 128 -1.19 11.23 -0.84
C LEU A 128 -2.45 10.34 -0.96
N ASP A 129 -2.53 9.28 -0.16
CA ASP A 129 -3.72 8.42 -0.06
C ASP A 129 -4.94 9.18 0.51
N PHE A 130 -4.76 9.99 1.56
CA PHE A 130 -5.83 10.87 2.07
C PHE A 130 -6.33 11.84 1.00
N LEU A 131 -5.40 12.43 0.25
CA LEU A 131 -5.68 13.38 -0.83
C LEU A 131 -6.20 12.69 -2.11
N LYS A 132 -6.37 11.37 -2.10
CA LYS A 132 -6.89 10.56 -3.21
C LYS A 132 -6.03 10.63 -4.48
N PHE A 133 -4.72 10.80 -4.33
CA PHE A 133 -3.78 10.63 -5.44
C PHE A 133 -3.67 9.14 -5.80
N PRO A 134 -3.68 8.78 -7.10
CA PRO A 134 -3.45 7.41 -7.54
C PRO A 134 -1.96 7.06 -7.41
N ILE A 135 -1.57 6.62 -6.22
CA ILE A 135 -0.19 6.16 -5.90
C ILE A 135 0.00 4.65 -6.06
N GLU A 136 -1.11 3.96 -6.32
CA GLU A 136 -1.18 2.56 -6.65
C GLU A 136 -1.82 2.37 -8.02
N LEU A 137 -1.41 1.31 -8.71
CA LEU A 137 -2.13 0.88 -9.90
C LEU A 137 -3.56 0.54 -9.47
N MET A 138 -4.52 1.32 -9.97
CA MET A 138 -5.94 1.06 -9.78
C MET A 138 -6.37 0.01 -10.81
N TYR A 139 -7.07 -1.01 -10.34
CA TYR A 139 -7.55 -2.10 -11.17
C TYR A 139 -9.02 -1.90 -11.42
N PHE A 140 -9.46 -2.15 -12.64
CA PHE A 140 -10.87 -2.10 -13.01
C PHE A 140 -11.32 -3.51 -13.37
N ASP A 141 -12.50 -3.93 -12.90
CA ASP A 141 -13.15 -5.15 -13.41
C ASP A 141 -13.62 -4.93 -14.86
N ASP A 142 -14.14 -5.99 -15.48
CA ASP A 142 -14.69 -5.94 -16.84
C ASP A 142 -15.89 -4.96 -16.97
N ALA A 143 -16.46 -4.52 -15.84
CA ALA A 143 -17.51 -3.51 -15.77
C ALA A 143 -16.95 -2.09 -15.52
N GLY A 144 -15.63 -1.91 -15.53
CA GLY A 144 -14.97 -0.62 -15.33
C GLY A 144 -15.00 -0.12 -13.88
N LYS A 145 -15.23 -0.98 -12.88
CA LYS A 145 -15.24 -0.60 -11.45
C LYS A 145 -13.91 -0.87 -10.80
N ILE A 146 -13.46 0.04 -9.93
CA ILE A 146 -12.24 -0.17 -9.16
C ILE A 146 -12.39 -1.42 -8.28
N VAL A 147 -11.53 -2.41 -8.50
CA VAL A 147 -11.45 -3.61 -7.67
C VAL A 147 -10.34 -3.39 -6.67
N ASP A 148 -10.71 -3.40 -5.39
CA ASP A 148 -9.71 -3.51 -4.33
C ASP A 148 -9.11 -4.92 -4.43
N LEU A 149 -7.84 -5.00 -4.83
CA LEU A 149 -7.13 -6.28 -4.98
C LEU A 149 -7.05 -7.05 -3.66
N VAL A 150 -7.44 -6.40 -2.54
CA VAL A 150 -7.41 -6.96 -1.20
C VAL A 150 -8.49 -8.03 -0.96
N ASP A 151 -9.58 -8.08 -1.73
CA ASP A 151 -10.69 -9.00 -1.47
C ASP A 151 -10.80 -10.19 -2.44
N THR A 152 -9.91 -10.27 -3.44
CA THR A 152 -9.92 -11.33 -4.48
C THR A 152 -8.75 -12.31 -4.35
N PHE A 153 -8.23 -12.49 -3.14
CA PHE A 153 -6.95 -13.20 -2.95
C PHE A 153 -6.94 -14.70 -3.19
N LEU A 154 -8.09 -15.37 -3.30
CA LEU A 154 -8.14 -16.78 -3.64
C LEU A 154 -9.44 -17.07 -4.39
N THR A 155 -9.33 -17.70 -5.56
CA THR A 155 -10.50 -18.37 -6.16
C THR A 155 -11.04 -19.39 -5.15
N LYS A 156 -12.35 -19.72 -5.19
CA LYS A 156 -12.93 -20.75 -4.30
C LYS A 156 -12.13 -22.07 -4.35
N LYS A 157 -11.53 -22.38 -5.49
CA LYS A 157 -10.65 -23.53 -5.69
C LYS A 157 -9.36 -23.43 -4.88
N GLN A 158 -8.69 -22.28 -4.92
CA GLN A 158 -7.45 -22.04 -4.16
C GLN A 158 -7.69 -21.95 -2.64
N LYS A 159 -8.85 -21.47 -2.19
CA LYS A 159 -9.25 -21.53 -0.76
C LYS A 159 -9.38 -22.97 -0.26
N LYS A 160 -10.05 -23.81 -1.07
CA LYS A 160 -10.26 -25.23 -0.80
C LYS A 160 -8.96 -26.05 -0.79
N GLU A 161 -8.01 -25.72 -1.66
CA GLU A 161 -6.69 -26.37 -1.72
C GLU A 161 -5.77 -25.98 -0.54
N LEU A 162 -6.00 -24.81 0.08
CA LEU A 162 -5.23 -24.30 1.23
C LEU A 162 -5.88 -24.59 2.59
N GLY A 163 -7.03 -25.28 2.63
CA GLY A 163 -7.72 -25.65 3.88
C GLY A 163 -8.36 -24.48 4.63
N ALA A 164 -8.78 -23.43 3.92
CA ALA A 164 -9.49 -22.27 4.46
C ALA A 164 -10.97 -22.21 4.02
#